data_AF-A0A836SUG7-F1
#
_entry.id   AF-A0A836SUG7-F1
#
_cell.length_a   1.000
_cell.length_b   1.000
_cell.length_c   1.000
_cell.angle_alpha   90.00
_cell.angle_beta   90.00
_cell.angle_gamma   90.00
#
_symmetry.space_group_name_H-M   'P 1'
#
loop_
_entity.id
_entity.type
_entity.pdbx_description
1 polymer ?
#
loop_
_entity_poly.entity_id
_entity_poly.type
_entity_poly.pdbx_seq_one_letter_code
_entity_poly.pdbx_strand_id
1 'polypeptide(L)'
;MITRYRSGFTLMEVLAATAVAVVTVSLIAAAVGNAAAGSLKAARCLRAAVALREFESLVGVGGRGIPERFDAAGLSWKVSTVEDDPRAAWILVEAGAEDQSFRVSVPREFALHPAA
;
A
#
# COMPACT_ATOMS: atom_id res chain seq x y z
N MET A 1 -32.23 31.47 55.74
CA MET A 1 -32.87 30.58 54.74
C MET A 1 -31.82 30.29 53.67
N ILE A 2 -31.07 29.19 53.79
CA ILE A 2 -29.98 28.85 52.86
C ILE A 2 -30.47 27.69 52.00
N THR A 3 -30.68 27.98 50.72
CA THR A 3 -31.10 27.02 49.70
C THR A 3 -29.96 26.04 49.43
N ARG A 4 -30.31 24.75 49.40
CA ARG A 4 -29.40 23.61 49.36
C ARG A 4 -28.51 23.64 48.11
N TYR A 5 -27.20 23.50 48.31
CA TYR A 5 -26.24 23.14 47.26
C TYR A 5 -26.59 21.72 46.78
N ARG A 6 -27.09 21.61 45.55
CA ARG A 6 -27.45 20.33 44.90
C ARG A 6 -26.37 20.02 43.86
N SER A 7 -25.21 19.55 44.29
CA SER A 7 -24.21 18.99 43.37
C SER A 7 -23.43 17.88 44.07
N GLY A 8 -24.06 16.71 44.21
CA GLY A 8 -23.37 15.50 44.60
C GLY A 8 -22.86 14.78 43.37
N PHE A 9 -21.80 15.29 42.72
CA PHE A 9 -21.08 14.51 41.72
C PHE A 9 -20.13 13.60 42.48
N THR A 10 -20.40 12.29 42.47
CA THR A 10 -19.62 11.35 43.29
C THR A 10 -18.26 11.09 42.64
N LEU A 11 -17.21 10.90 43.44
CA LEU A 11 -15.86 10.65 42.91
C LEU A 11 -15.83 9.37 42.03
N MET A 12 -16.72 8.43 42.31
CA MET A 12 -16.98 7.24 41.49
C MET A 12 -17.54 7.55 40.11
N GLU A 13 -18.42 8.55 39.99
CA GLU A 13 -18.95 9.02 38.71
C GLU A 13 -17.85 9.65 37.84
N VAL A 14 -16.93 10.41 38.45
CA VAL A 14 -15.77 10.98 37.73
C VAL A 14 -14.86 9.88 37.20
N LEU A 15 -14.57 8.87 38.02
CA LEU A 15 -13.73 7.74 37.64
C LEU A 15 -14.38 6.89 36.55
N ALA A 16 -15.69 6.63 36.64
CA ALA A 16 -16.42 5.92 35.61
C ALA A 16 -16.45 6.70 34.28
N ALA A 17 -16.71 8.00 34.33
CA ALA A 17 -16.75 8.85 33.13
C ALA A 17 -15.39 8.93 32.43
N THR A 18 -14.31 9.09 33.20
CA THR A 18 -12.94 9.14 32.65
C THR A 18 -12.51 7.79 32.07
N ALA A 19 -12.84 6.66 32.72
CA ALA A 19 -12.56 5.33 32.18
C ALA A 19 -13.27 5.10 30.83
N VAL A 20 -14.55 5.45 30.73
CA VAL A 20 -15.32 5.35 29.49
C VAL A 20 -14.72 6.25 28.40
N ALA A 21 -14.34 7.49 28.74
CA ALA A 21 -13.71 8.40 27.79
C ALA A 21 -12.38 7.84 27.24
N VAL A 22 -11.53 7.30 28.09
CA VAL A 22 -10.22 6.71 27.68
C VAL A 22 -10.42 5.53 26.73
N VAL A 23 -11.35 4.62 27.05
CA VAL A 23 -11.66 3.46 26.19
C VAL A 23 -12.19 3.93 24.84
N THR A 24 -13.11 4.89 24.85
CA THR A 24 -13.73 5.40 23.61
C THR A 24 -12.70 6.08 22.70
N VAL A 25 -11.83 6.93 23.26
CA VAL A 25 -10.76 7.60 22.49
C VAL A 25 -9.78 6.57 21.91
N SER A 26 -9.42 5.55 22.68
CA SER A 26 -8.50 4.49 22.22
C SER A 26 -9.08 3.68 21.06
N LEU A 27 -10.38 3.35 21.11
CA LEU A 27 -11.08 2.66 20.03
C LEU A 27 -11.19 3.51 18.77
N ILE A 28 -11.46 4.81 18.90
CA ILE A 28 -11.50 5.74 17.77
C ILE A 28 -10.11 5.86 17.13
N ALA A 29 -9.04 6.00 17.94
CA ALA A 29 -7.68 6.07 17.43
C ALA A 29 -7.31 4.80 16.64
N ALA A 30 -7.67 3.61 17.13
CA ALA A 30 -7.44 2.35 16.43
C ALA A 30 -8.25 2.26 15.12
N ALA A 31 -9.52 2.70 15.13
CA ALA A 31 -10.37 2.70 13.94
C ALA A 31 -9.85 3.68 12.86
N VAL A 32 -9.42 4.87 13.26
CA VAL A 32 -8.80 5.86 12.36
C VAL A 32 -7.47 5.35 11.82
N GLY A 33 -6.64 4.71 12.66
CA GLY A 33 -5.40 4.06 12.22
C GLY A 33 -5.65 2.99 11.15
N ASN A 34 -6.66 2.14 11.34
CA ASN A 34 -7.05 1.12 10.35
C ASN A 34 -7.61 1.73 9.06
N ALA A 35 -8.40 2.80 9.14
CA ALA A 35 -8.92 3.50 7.96
C ALA A 35 -7.79 4.19 7.17
N ALA A 36 -6.83 4.81 7.86
CA ALA A 36 -5.64 5.40 7.25
C ALA A 36 -4.73 4.33 6.63
N ALA A 37 -4.55 3.18 7.28
CA ALA A 37 -3.82 2.05 6.72
C ALA A 37 -4.52 1.48 5.47
N GLY A 38 -5.85 1.44 5.46
CA GLY A 38 -6.66 1.05 4.30
C GLY A 38 -6.51 2.02 3.12
N SER A 39 -6.51 3.33 3.37
CA SER A 39 -6.32 4.34 2.31
C SER A 39 -4.89 4.34 1.75
N LEU A 40 -3.88 4.14 2.60
CA LEU A 40 -2.50 3.94 2.19
C LEU A 40 -2.36 2.70 1.31
N LYS A 41 -2.99 1.59 1.69
CA LYS A 41 -2.99 0.36 0.87
C LYS A 41 -3.66 0.59 -0.48
N ALA A 42 -4.79 1.30 -0.53
CA ALA A 42 -5.46 1.64 -1.77
C ALA A 42 -4.60 2.54 -2.68
N ALA A 43 -3.93 3.55 -2.11
CA ALA A 43 -3.02 4.43 -2.85
C ALA A 43 -1.82 3.66 -3.43
N ARG A 44 -1.25 2.71 -2.67
CA ARG A 44 -0.19 1.81 -3.14
C ARG A 44 -0.67 0.92 -4.29
N CYS A 45 -1.84 0.28 -4.15
CA CYS A 45 -2.43 -0.51 -5.24
C CYS A 45 -2.65 0.30 -6.52
N LEU A 46 -3.11 1.56 -6.40
CA LEU A 46 -3.30 2.44 -7.55
C LEU A 46 -1.97 2.76 -8.23
N ARG A 47 -0.90 3.05 -7.47
CA ARG A 47 0.45 3.28 -8.03
C ARG A 47 0.98 2.04 -8.75
N ALA A 48 0.85 0.87 -8.14
CA ALA A 48 1.25 -0.39 -8.76
C ALA A 48 0.48 -0.66 -10.06
N ALA A 49 -0.82 -0.36 -10.11
CA ALA A 49 -1.62 -0.48 -11.33
C ALA A 49 -1.17 0.50 -12.44
N VAL A 50 -0.83 1.73 -12.08
CA VAL A 50 -0.26 2.71 -13.03
C VAL A 50 1.10 2.23 -13.55
N ALA A 51 1.98 1.77 -12.66
CA ALA A 51 3.29 1.25 -13.02
C ALA A 51 3.20 -0.01 -13.91
N LEU A 52 2.23 -0.89 -13.65
CA LEU A 52 1.95 -2.05 -14.50
C LEU A 52 1.56 -1.61 -15.92
N ARG A 53 0.66 -0.61 -16.04
CA ARG A 53 0.21 -0.12 -17.35
C ARG A 53 1.35 0.56 -18.13
N GLU A 54 2.21 1.32 -17.45
CA GLU A 54 3.40 1.91 -18.07
C GLU A 54 4.40 0.82 -18.46
N PHE A 55 4.61 -0.20 -17.62
CA PHE A 55 5.43 -1.35 -17.95
C PHE A 55 4.90 -2.13 -19.16
N GLU A 56 3.60 -2.41 -19.22
CA GLU A 56 2.95 -3.03 -20.39
C GLU A 56 3.09 -2.17 -21.64
N SER A 57 3.03 -0.84 -21.51
CA SER A 57 3.31 0.06 -22.62
C SER A 57 4.77 -0.01 -23.07
N LEU A 58 5.72 -0.16 -22.15
CA LEU A 58 7.14 -0.27 -22.47
C LEU A 58 7.47 -1.62 -23.15
N VAL A 59 6.86 -2.70 -22.66
CA VAL A 59 7.05 -4.06 -23.21
C VAL A 59 6.26 -4.27 -24.50
N GLY A 60 5.03 -3.72 -24.58
CA GLY A 60 4.10 -3.89 -25.70
C GLY A 60 4.41 -3.02 -26.93
N VAL A 61 5.21 -1.96 -26.80
CA VAL A 61 5.72 -1.20 -27.95
C VAL A 61 6.90 -1.96 -28.58
N GLY A 62 6.56 -3.04 -29.28
CA GLY A 62 7.30 -3.55 -30.44
C GLY A 62 8.81 -3.76 -30.28
N GLY A 63 9.24 -4.60 -29.33
CA GLY A 63 10.55 -5.27 -29.42
C GLY A 63 11.74 -4.54 -28.81
N ARG A 64 11.54 -3.59 -27.89
CA ARG A 64 12.66 -2.96 -27.16
C ARG A 64 13.26 -3.80 -26.03
N GLY A 65 12.69 -4.96 -25.70
CA GLY A 65 13.16 -5.79 -24.59
C GLY A 65 12.66 -5.27 -23.23
N ILE A 66 12.76 -6.11 -22.20
CA ILE A 66 12.36 -5.73 -20.85
C ILE A 66 13.45 -4.82 -20.25
N PRO A 67 13.10 -3.62 -19.76
CA PRO A 67 14.08 -2.76 -19.10
C PRO A 67 14.45 -3.33 -17.72
N GLU A 68 15.72 -3.25 -17.32
CA GLU A 68 16.13 -3.64 -15.96
C GLU A 68 15.55 -2.70 -14.88
N ARG A 69 15.28 -1.45 -15.25
CA ARG A 69 14.68 -0.43 -14.39
C ARG A 69 13.82 0.54 -15.19
N PHE A 70 12.77 1.07 -14.57
CA PHE A 70 11.97 2.15 -15.12
C PHE A 70 11.37 3.02 -14.00
N ASP A 71 11.13 4.29 -14.28
CA ASP A 71 10.50 5.20 -13.34
C ASP A 71 9.02 5.39 -13.71
N ALA A 72 8.12 5.06 -12.79
CA ALA A 72 6.67 5.11 -13.00
C ALA A 72 5.93 5.45 -11.71
N ALA A 73 4.82 6.17 -11.82
CA ALA A 73 4.01 6.61 -10.68
C ALA A 73 4.82 7.35 -9.58
N GLY A 74 5.91 8.03 -9.96
CA GLY A 74 6.81 8.74 -9.04
C GLY A 74 7.76 7.84 -8.24
N LEU A 75 7.91 6.57 -8.63
CA LEU A 75 8.80 5.60 -8.00
C LEU A 75 9.76 5.00 -9.04
N SER A 76 10.94 4.60 -8.59
CA SER A 76 11.88 3.81 -9.39
C SER A 76 11.63 2.33 -9.18
N TRP A 77 11.37 1.62 -10.27
CA TRP A 77 11.04 0.20 -10.29
C TRP A 77 12.21 -0.59 -10.84
N LYS A 78 12.60 -1.63 -10.12
CA LYS A 78 13.59 -2.61 -10.54
C LYS A 78 12.88 -3.84 -11.07
N VAL A 79 13.33 -4.32 -12.21
CA VAL A 79 12.78 -5.49 -12.88
C VAL A 79 13.75 -6.64 -12.67
N SER A 80 13.24 -7.79 -12.26
CA SER A 80 14.00 -9.01 -12.06
C SER A 80 13.23 -10.20 -12.60
N THR A 81 13.90 -11.04 -13.37
CA THR A 81 13.31 -12.30 -13.85
C THR A 81 13.37 -13.30 -12.70
N VAL A 82 12.21 -13.83 -12.30
CA VAL A 82 12.11 -14.73 -11.14
C VAL A 82 12.02 -16.19 -11.56
N GLU A 83 11.37 -16.48 -12.68
CA GLU A 83 11.15 -17.86 -13.09
C GLU A 83 11.02 -17.98 -14.61
N ASP A 84 11.76 -18.92 -15.17
CA ASP A 84 11.80 -19.22 -16.61
C ASP A 84 10.95 -20.48 -16.84
N ASP A 85 9.66 -20.30 -17.11
CA ASP A 85 8.81 -21.38 -17.58
C ASP A 85 9.07 -21.58 -19.10
N PRO A 86 9.08 -22.82 -19.61
CA PRO A 86 9.32 -23.07 -21.02
C PRO A 86 8.38 -22.32 -21.98
N ARG A 87 7.20 -21.88 -21.52
CA ARG A 87 6.17 -21.17 -22.30
C ARG A 87 6.06 -19.68 -21.98
N ALA A 88 6.49 -19.23 -20.81
CA ALA A 88 6.39 -17.83 -20.36
C ALA A 88 7.48 -17.50 -19.34
N ALA A 89 7.90 -16.25 -19.24
CA ALA A 89 8.77 -15.82 -18.15
C ALA A 89 7.96 -15.02 -17.13
N TRP A 90 8.20 -15.28 -15.85
CA TRP A 90 7.66 -14.46 -14.78
C TRP A 90 8.67 -13.38 -14.40
N ILE A 91 8.21 -12.14 -14.50
CA ILE A 91 8.96 -10.98 -14.10
C ILE A 91 8.40 -10.48 -12.78
N LEU A 92 9.28 -10.26 -11.81
CA LEU A 92 9.00 -9.52 -10.60
C LEU A 92 9.50 -8.09 -10.77
N VAL A 93 8.60 -7.15 -10.56
CA VAL A 93 8.88 -5.72 -10.58
C VAL A 93 8.73 -5.20 -9.17
N GLU A 94 9.80 -4.63 -8.61
CA GLU A 94 9.90 -4.15 -7.23
C GLU A 94 10.14 -2.65 -7.21
N ALA A 95 9.37 -1.90 -6.42
CA ALA A 95 9.66 -0.50 -6.17
C ALA A 95 10.84 -0.38 -5.19
N GLY A 96 11.89 0.36 -5.56
CA GLY A 96 13.10 0.44 -4.72
C GLY A 96 12.89 1.17 -3.38
N ALA A 97 11.87 2.02 -3.28
CA ALA A 97 11.63 2.89 -2.13
C ALA A 97 10.42 2.50 -1.27
N GLU A 98 9.56 1.61 -1.76
CA GLU A 98 8.40 1.11 -1.02
C GLU A 98 8.40 -0.43 -1.10
N ASP A 99 7.98 -1.12 -0.04
CA ASP A 99 7.77 -2.58 -0.03
C ASP A 99 6.54 -2.95 -0.90
N GLN A 100 6.67 -2.67 -2.20
CA GLN A 100 5.68 -2.82 -3.24
C GLN A 100 6.31 -3.60 -4.37
N SER A 101 5.63 -4.67 -4.76
CA SER A 101 6.01 -5.44 -5.91
C SER A 101 4.78 -5.95 -6.63
N PHE A 102 4.93 -6.21 -7.92
CA PHE A 102 3.94 -6.90 -8.73
C PHE A 102 4.63 -7.90 -9.64
N ARG A 103 3.89 -8.93 -10.05
CA ARG A 103 4.37 -9.97 -10.95
C ARG A 103 3.59 -9.91 -12.25
N VAL A 104 4.30 -10.07 -13.35
CA VAL A 104 3.72 -10.11 -14.70
C VAL A 104 4.26 -11.32 -15.43
N SER A 105 3.38 -12.05 -16.09
CA SER A 105 3.76 -13.07 -17.06
C SER A 105 4.02 -12.38 -18.40
N VAL A 106 5.24 -12.52 -18.92
CA VAL A 106 5.55 -12.09 -20.29
C VAL A 106 5.78 -13.32 -21.18
N PRO A 107 5.51 -13.22 -22.48
CA PRO A 107 5.94 -14.24 -23.43
C PRO A 107 7.46 -14.38 -23.41
N ARG A 108 7.95 -15.62 -23.50
CA ARG A 108 9.37 -15.94 -23.33
C ARG A 108 10.30 -15.24 -24.34
N GLU A 109 9.78 -14.96 -25.53
CA GLU A 109 10.47 -14.22 -26.59
C GLU A 109 10.92 -12.81 -26.17
N PHE A 110 10.23 -12.17 -25.22
CA PHE A 110 10.60 -10.85 -24.69
C PHE A 110 11.54 -10.95 -23.47
N ALA A 111 11.56 -12.09 -22.79
CA ALA A 111 12.38 -12.35 -21.60
C ALA A 111 13.86 -12.59 -21.90
N LEU A 112 14.14 -13.11 -23.10
CA LEU A 112 15.48 -13.54 -23.51
C LEU A 112 16.33 -12.43 -24.15
N HIS A 113 15.73 -11.25 -24.41
CA HIS A 113 16.42 -10.07 -24.92
C HIS A 113 16.26 -8.89 -23.95
N PRO A 114 17.08 -8.80 -22.88
CA PRO A 114 17.19 -7.55 -22.14
C PRO A 114 17.66 -6.45 -23.10
N ALA A 115 17.04 -5.28 -23.02
CA ALA A 115 17.47 -4.11 -23.77
C ALA A 115 18.91 -3.78 -23.34
N ALA A 116 19.88 -3.95 -24.24
CA ALA A 116 21.28 -3.59 -24.01
C ALA A 116 21.49 -2.06 -24.10
#